data_AF-A0A840Q5W6-F1
#
_entry.id   AF-A0A840Q5W6-F1
#
_cell.length_a   1.000
_cell.length_b   1.000
_cell.length_c   1.000
_cell.angle_alpha   90.00
_cell.angle_beta   90.00
_cell.angle_gamma   90.00
#
_symmetry.space_group_name_H-M   'P 1'
#
loop_
_entity.id
_entity.type
_entity.pdbx_description
1 polymer ?
#
loop_
_entity_poly.entity_id
_entity_poly.type
_entity_poly.pdbx_seq_one_letter_code
_entity_poly.pdbx_strand_id
1 'polypeptide(L)'
;MLAMSDINCIKHLRNNKGLSISEIQRTMGNNWQTAKKYADEDQLPKQKSFKKKGMMYEEKWGEIVSDWLFEDLKLRKKLRRTKKQIFEELKEICIS
;
A
#
# COMPACT_ATOMS: atom_id res chain seq x y z
N MET A 1 -12.00 -3.81 0.10
CA MET A 1 -11.94 -2.98 1.31
C MET A 1 -13.14 -2.05 1.27
N LEU A 2 -13.91 -1.91 2.35
CA LEU A 2 -14.99 -0.92 2.42
C LEU A 2 -14.42 0.49 2.27
N ALA A 3 -15.15 1.38 1.61
CA ALA A 3 -14.78 2.79 1.58
C ALA A 3 -15.06 3.43 2.95
N MET A 4 -14.36 4.52 3.26
CA MET A 4 -14.60 5.28 4.51
C MET A 4 -16.03 5.83 4.57
N SER A 5 -16.63 6.14 3.42
CA SER A 5 -18.05 6.50 3.31
C SER A 5 -18.96 5.40 3.83
N ASP A 6 -18.68 4.14 3.50
CA ASP A 6 -19.50 3.00 3.88
C ASP A 6 -19.41 2.74 5.38
N ILE A 7 -18.21 2.86 5.94
CA ILE A 7 -17.97 2.69 7.38
C ILE A 7 -18.68 3.80 8.18
N ASN A 8 -18.61 5.04 7.69
CA ASN A 8 -19.33 6.16 8.30
C ASN A 8 -20.85 5.97 8.20
N CYS A 9 -21.34 5.42 7.08
CA CYS A 9 -22.74 5.09 6.91
C CYS A 9 -23.19 4.04 7.94
N ILE A 10 -22.43 2.95 8.13
CA ILE A 10 -22.70 1.93 9.15
C ILE A 10 -22.83 2.56 10.55
N LYS A 11 -21.86 3.40 10.93
CA LYS A 11 -21.90 4.11 12.23
C LYS A 11 -23.08 5.06 12.35
N HIS A 12 -23.41 5.79 11.28
CA HIS A 12 -24.55 6.69 11.29
C HIS A 12 -25.88 5.93 11.45
N LEU A 13 -26.05 4.82 10.74
CA LEU A 13 -27.23 3.95 10.85
C LEU A 13 -27.36 3.33 12.25
N ARG A 14 -26.25 2.94 12.88
CA ARG A 14 -26.24 2.39 14.24
C ARG A 14 -26.56 3.45 15.30
N ASN A 15 -25.84 4.57 15.28
CA ASN A 15 -25.88 5.55 16.37
C ASN A 15 -27.03 6.56 16.25
N ASN A 16 -27.37 6.99 15.02
CA ASN A 16 -28.41 8.02 14.81
C ASN A 16 -29.77 7.41 14.52
N LYS A 17 -29.82 6.26 13.84
CA LYS A 17 -31.08 5.59 13.50
C LYS A 17 -31.41 4.39 14.40
N GLY A 18 -30.49 3.97 15.28
CA GLY A 18 -30.72 2.87 16.22
C GLY A 18 -30.91 1.51 15.57
N LEU A 19 -30.50 1.34 14.31
CA LEU A 19 -30.75 0.12 13.54
C LEU A 19 -29.96 -1.08 14.10
N SER A 20 -30.56 -2.26 14.00
CA SER A 20 -29.90 -3.51 14.32
C SER A 20 -28.84 -3.85 13.26
N ILE A 21 -27.82 -4.62 13.64
CA ILE A 21 -26.72 -5.03 12.74
C ILE A 21 -27.27 -5.78 11.52
N SER A 22 -28.31 -6.60 11.71
CA SER A 22 -28.97 -7.35 10.63
C SER A 22 -29.68 -6.43 9.64
N GLU A 23 -30.30 -5.35 10.11
CA GLU A 23 -30.93 -4.35 9.23
C GLU A 23 -29.90 -3.53 8.47
N ILE A 24 -28.80 -3.15 9.13
CA ILE A 24 -27.67 -2.47 8.47
C ILE A 24 -27.06 -3.36 7.38
N GLN A 25 -26.86 -4.64 7.68
CA GLN A 25 -26.39 -5.63 6.71
C GLN A 25 -27.32 -5.70 5.49
N ARG A 26 -28.64 -5.78 5.73
CA ARG A 26 -29.65 -5.88 4.66
C ARG A 26 -29.75 -4.62 3.82
N THR A 27 -29.60 -3.46 4.46
CA THR A 27 -29.65 -2.13 3.82
C THR A 27 -28.42 -1.89 2.94
N MET A 28 -27.23 -2.28 3.41
CA MET A 28 -25.97 -2.05 2.70
C MET A 28 -25.54 -3.21 1.80
N GLY A 29 -26.17 -4.38 1.90
CA GLY A 29 -25.77 -5.58 1.15
C GLY A 29 -24.39 -6.13 1.54
N ASN A 30 -23.86 -5.75 2.69
CA ASN A 30 -22.53 -6.15 3.17
C ASN A 30 -22.56 -7.46 3.97
N ASN A 31 -21.40 -8.04 4.26
CA ASN A 31 -21.31 -9.19 5.16
C ASN A 31 -21.69 -8.78 6.60
N TRP A 32 -22.46 -9.62 7.31
CA TRP A 32 -22.83 -9.43 8.71
C TRP A 32 -21.62 -9.14 9.61
N GLN A 33 -20.51 -9.85 9.41
CA GLN A 33 -19.27 -9.65 10.19
C GLN A 33 -18.72 -8.23 10.01
N THR A 34 -18.80 -7.69 8.79
CA THR A 34 -18.36 -6.33 8.46
C THR A 34 -19.28 -5.29 9.09
N ALA A 35 -20.60 -5.50 9.01
CA ALA A 35 -21.58 -4.63 9.66
C ALA A 35 -21.39 -4.62 11.18
N LYS A 36 -21.24 -5.78 11.81
CA LYS A 36 -20.98 -5.90 13.25
C LYS A 36 -19.69 -5.19 13.65
N LYS A 37 -18.60 -5.48 12.93
CA LYS A 37 -17.29 -4.89 13.19
C LYS A 37 -17.35 -3.37 13.24
N TYR A 38 -17.94 -2.73 12.23
CA TYR A 38 -17.95 -1.27 12.15
C TYR A 38 -19.11 -0.59 12.90
N ALA A 39 -20.13 -1.35 13.31
CA ALA A 39 -21.23 -0.84 14.14
C ALA A 39 -20.89 -0.82 15.63
N ASP A 40 -20.23 -1.88 16.15
CA ASP A 40 -19.91 -2.00 17.57
C ASP A 40 -18.47 -1.56 17.89
N GLU A 41 -17.51 -1.76 16.98
CA GLU A 41 -16.12 -1.34 17.21
C GLU A 41 -15.87 0.06 16.64
N ASP A 42 -15.19 0.91 17.42
CA ASP A 42 -14.82 2.25 16.98
C ASP A 42 -13.61 2.27 16.02
N GLN A 43 -13.18 1.09 15.54
CA GLN A 43 -12.01 0.93 14.69
C GLN A 43 -12.28 1.44 13.26
N LEU A 44 -12.00 2.73 13.03
CA LEU A 44 -11.80 3.24 11.68
C LEU A 44 -10.51 2.65 11.12
N PRO A 45 -10.54 2.04 9.92
CA PRO A 45 -9.32 1.59 9.29
C PRO A 45 -8.45 2.81 9.03
N LYS A 46 -7.28 2.89 9.68
CA LYS A 46 -6.31 3.93 9.36
C LYS A 46 -5.83 3.65 7.94
N GLN A 47 -5.86 4.67 7.07
CA GLN A 47 -5.16 4.59 5.80
C GLN A 47 -3.69 4.29 6.13
N LYS A 48 -3.23 3.09 5.79
CA LYS A 48 -1.81 2.77 5.87
C LYS A 48 -1.13 3.59 4.78
N SER A 49 -0.59 4.74 5.16
CA SER A 49 0.38 5.43 4.32
C SER A 49 1.59 4.50 4.22
N PHE A 50 1.72 3.79 3.11
CA PHE A 50 2.95 3.08 2.81
C PHE A 50 4.02 4.15 2.63
N LYS A 51 4.86 4.35 3.66
CA LYS A 51 6.09 5.11 3.47
C LYS A 51 6.92 4.31 2.49
N LYS A 52 7.21 4.88 1.32
CA LYS A 52 8.21 4.30 0.40
C LYS A 52 9.52 4.28 1.18
N LYS A 53 10.03 3.09 1.49
CA LYS A 53 11.28 2.89 2.23
C LYS A 53 12.27 2.18 1.31
N GLY A 54 13.54 2.56 1.38
CA GLY A 54 14.63 1.89 0.68
C GLY A 54 15.53 2.85 -0.10
N MET A 55 16.77 2.42 -0.34
CA MET A 55 17.86 3.20 -0.98
C MET A 55 17.45 3.90 -2.28
N MET A 56 16.50 3.33 -3.03
CA MET A 56 16.01 3.91 -4.30
C MET A 56 15.25 5.24 -4.13
N TYR A 57 14.61 5.47 -2.98
CA TYR A 57 13.74 6.62 -2.75
C TYR A 57 14.29 7.63 -1.74
N GLU A 58 15.25 7.23 -0.91
CA GLU A 58 15.80 8.07 0.17
C GLU A 58 17.20 8.64 -0.17
N GLU A 59 17.93 8.07 -1.14
CA GLU A 59 19.34 8.44 -1.40
C GLU A 59 19.69 8.60 -2.90
N LYS A 60 20.85 9.24 -3.17
CA LYS A 60 21.48 9.52 -4.48
C LYS A 60 21.64 8.30 -5.40
N TRP A 61 21.49 7.09 -4.86
CA TRP A 61 21.63 5.82 -5.58
C TRP A 61 20.49 5.55 -6.56
N GLY A 62 19.29 6.11 -6.32
CA GLY A 62 18.14 5.94 -7.22
C GLY A 62 18.42 6.42 -8.65
N GLU A 63 19.14 7.54 -8.78
CA GLU A 63 19.56 8.11 -10.07
C GLU A 63 20.61 7.20 -10.75
N ILE A 64 21.66 6.81 -10.01
CA ILE A 64 22.73 5.95 -10.52
C ILE A 64 22.18 4.61 -11.05
N VAL A 65 21.29 3.97 -10.29
CA VAL A 65 20.66 2.72 -10.72
C VAL A 65 19.76 2.92 -11.93
N SER A 66 19.05 4.06 -12.01
CA SER A 66 18.19 4.36 -13.15
C SER A 66 19.00 4.55 -14.43
N ASP A 67 20.13 5.24 -14.36
CA ASP A 67 21.04 5.44 -15.48
C ASP A 67 21.63 4.11 -15.97
N TRP A 68 22.10 3.26 -15.06
CA TRP A 68 22.61 1.93 -15.43
C TRP A 68 21.55 1.04 -16.08
N LEU A 69 20.32 1.06 -15.56
CA LEU A 69 19.21 0.33 -16.16
C LEU A 69 18.87 0.87 -17.56
N PHE A 70 18.96 2.18 -17.77
CA PHE A 70 18.72 2.81 -19.06
C PHE A 70 19.79 2.44 -20.09
N GLU A 71 21.06 2.40 -19.69
CA GLU A 71 22.16 1.91 -20.52
C GLU A 71 22.00 0.43 -20.86
N ASP A 72 21.68 -0.40 -19.87
CA ASP A 72 21.48 -1.84 -20.05
C ASP A 72 20.33 -2.16 -21.01
N LEU A 73 19.28 -1.33 -21.04
CA LEU A 73 18.18 -1.49 -21.99
C LEU A 73 18.65 -1.41 -23.45
N LYS A 74 19.68 -0.62 -23.75
CA LYS A 74 20.28 -0.49 -25.09
C LYS A 74 21.12 -1.73 -25.45
N LEU A 75 21.49 -2.56 -24.48
CA LEU A 75 22.27 -3.78 -24.67
C LEU A 75 21.39 -5.00 -24.94
N ARG A 76 22.00 -6.01 -25.59
CA ARG A 76 21.41 -7.35 -25.73
C ARG A 76 21.22 -7.97 -24.35
N LYS A 77 20.14 -8.73 -24.16
CA LYS A 77 19.75 -9.32 -22.85
C LYS A 77 20.88 -10.03 -22.08
N LYS A 78 21.81 -10.68 -22.78
CA LYS A 78 22.95 -11.41 -22.18
C LYS A 78 24.05 -10.51 -21.62
N LEU A 79 24.09 -9.24 -22.02
CA LEU A 79 25.11 -8.26 -21.64
C LEU A 79 24.61 -7.27 -20.56
N ARG A 80 23.34 -7.38 -20.17
CA ARG A 80 22.75 -6.51 -19.14
C ARG A 80 23.27 -6.92 -17.77
N ARG A 81 23.50 -5.94 -16.90
CA ARG A 81 23.87 -6.19 -15.52
C ARG A 81 22.75 -6.95 -14.83
N THR A 82 23.14 -7.90 -14.01
CA THR A 82 22.22 -8.60 -13.12
C THR A 82 22.03 -7.80 -11.83
N LYS A 83 20.94 -8.06 -11.12
CA LYS A 83 20.68 -7.45 -9.81
C LYS A 83 21.85 -7.60 -8.81
N LYS A 84 22.64 -8.69 -8.93
CA LYS A 84 23.81 -8.92 -8.07
C LYS A 84 24.94 -7.97 -8.41
N GLN A 85 25.24 -7.80 -9.70
CA GLN A 85 26.28 -6.88 -10.18
C GLN A 85 25.95 -5.43 -9.82
N ILE A 86 24.71 -4.99 -10.04
CA ILE A 86 24.28 -3.64 -9.63
C ILE A 86 24.48 -3.43 -8.14
N PHE A 87 24.16 -4.41 -7.29
CA PHE A 87 24.35 -4.29 -5.85
C PHE A 87 25.83 -4.26 -5.44
N GLU A 88 26.68 -5.09 -6.04
CA GLU A 88 28.13 -5.11 -5.78
C GLU A 88 28.79 -3.80 -6.25
N GLU A 89 28.48 -3.32 -7.46
CA GLU A 89 29.00 -2.05 -7.99
C GLU A 89 28.57 -0.86 -7.11
N LEU A 90 27.33 -0.83 -6.64
CA LEU A 90 26.89 0.21 -5.70
C LEU A 90 27.67 0.14 -4.38
N LYS A 91 27.92 -1.06 -3.87
CA LYS A 91 28.65 -1.26 -2.60
C LYS A 91 30.09 -0.73 -2.69
N GLU A 92 30.75 -0.91 -3.82
CA GLU A 92 32.08 -0.36 -4.08
C GLU A 92 32.07 1.19 -4.10
N ILE A 93 31.06 1.79 -4.74
CA ILE A 93 30.90 3.25 -4.79
C ILE A 93 30.60 3.83 -3.40
N CYS A 94 29.91 3.09 -2.52
CA CYS A 94 29.64 3.52 -1.15
C CYS A 94 30.90 3.54 -0.24
N ILE A 95 31.93 2.77 -0.57
CA ILE A 95 33.13 2.61 0.28
C ILE A 95 34.21 3.64 -0.07
N SER A 96 34.12 4.29 -1.23
CA SER A 96 35.04 5.33 -1.71
C SER A 96 34.60 6.73 -1.31
#